data_AF-A0A0Q6CRN8-F1
#
_entry.id   AF-A0A0Q6CRN8-F1
#
_cell.length_a   1.000
_cell.length_b   1.000
_cell.length_c   1.000
_cell.angle_alpha   90.00
_cell.angle_beta   90.00
_cell.angle_gamma   90.00
#
_symmetry.space_group_name_H-M   'P 1'
#
loop_
_entity.id
_entity.type
_entity.pdbx_description
1 polymer ?
#
loop_
_entity_poly.entity_id
_entity_poly.type
_entity_poly.pdbx_seq_one_letter_code
_entity_poly.pdbx_strand_id
1 'polypeptide(L)'
;MTAETHLYFPLMGNETSAYVKVRLFKDGQRDGAEATVEGSGAEDLTFEYPARGEPRTVLRDARDFAAGRGLDVRVELDGVEWDSDLGVLVDSKA
;
A
#
# COMPACT_ATOMS: atom_id res chain seq x y z
N MET A 1 9.92 -1.11 17.73
CA MET A 1 8.53 -1.27 17.26
C MET A 1 8.60 -2.28 16.14
N THR A 2 7.78 -3.32 16.18
CA THR A 2 7.63 -4.29 15.08
C THR A 2 6.67 -3.71 14.06
N ALA A 3 6.96 -3.81 12.76
CA ALA A 3 6.07 -3.29 11.71
C ALA A 3 4.72 -4.01 11.76
N GLU A 4 3.63 -3.26 11.76
CA GLU A 4 2.26 -3.78 11.72
C GLU A 4 1.73 -3.66 10.29
N THR A 5 1.15 -4.73 9.74
CA THR A 5 0.59 -4.73 8.39
C THR A 5 -0.94 -4.64 8.48
N HIS A 6 -1.53 -3.66 7.80
CA HIS A 6 -2.95 -3.40 7.72
C HIS A 6 -3.42 -3.38 6.25
N LEU A 7 -4.69 -3.68 5.97
CA LEU A 7 -5.19 -3.68 4.59
C LEU A 7 -5.89 -2.36 4.25
N TYR A 8 -5.68 -1.88 3.02
CA TYR A 8 -6.39 -0.77 2.43
C TYR A 8 -7.11 -1.27 1.18
N PHE A 9 -8.43 -1.42 1.22
CA PHE A 9 -9.19 -1.86 0.04
C PHE A 9 -9.87 -0.68 -0.65
N PRO A 10 -9.59 -0.43 -1.94
CA PRO A 10 -10.37 0.49 -2.75
C PRO A 10 -11.70 -0.12 -3.24
N LEU A 11 -11.81 -1.46 -3.23
CA LEU A 11 -12.89 -2.19 -3.88
C LEU A 11 -13.34 -3.36 -3.00
N MET A 12 -14.66 -3.60 -2.99
CA MET A 12 -15.24 -4.84 -2.52
C MET A 12 -14.71 -6.00 -3.37
N GLY A 13 -13.64 -6.70 -2.99
CA GLY A 13 -13.09 -7.75 -3.85
C GLY A 13 -11.91 -8.47 -3.21
N ASN A 14 -11.90 -9.80 -3.33
CA ASN A 14 -11.07 -10.75 -2.60
C ASN A 14 -9.56 -10.43 -2.62
N GLU A 15 -8.85 -10.95 -1.62
CA GLU A 15 -7.39 -11.00 -1.59
C GLU A 15 -6.87 -11.65 -2.89
N THR A 16 -5.96 -10.94 -3.56
CA THR A 16 -5.31 -11.39 -4.78
C THR A 16 -3.90 -11.91 -4.48
N SER A 17 -3.43 -12.84 -5.32
CA SER A 17 -2.10 -13.45 -5.15
C SER A 17 -0.97 -12.49 -5.48
N ALA A 18 -1.19 -11.55 -6.41
CA ALA A 18 -0.33 -10.40 -6.66
C ALA A 18 -1.05 -9.14 -6.16
N TYR A 19 -0.34 -8.25 -5.46
CA TYR A 19 -0.94 -7.09 -4.81
C TYR A 19 0.04 -5.91 -4.82
N VAL A 20 -0.48 -4.70 -4.59
CA VAL A 20 0.37 -3.53 -4.38
C VAL A 20 0.61 -3.36 -2.89
N LYS A 21 1.85 -3.52 -2.44
CA LYS A 21 2.25 -3.21 -1.07
C LYS A 21 2.62 -1.74 -0.98
N VAL A 22 2.08 -1.02 0.00
CA VAL A 22 2.46 0.35 0.34
C VAL A 22 3.04 0.36 1.74
N ARG A 23 4.34 0.58 1.87
CA ARG A 23 5.01 0.76 3.16
C ARG A 23 5.05 2.24 3.53
N LEU A 24 4.46 2.59 4.67
CA LEU A 24 4.59 3.89 5.32
C LEU A 24 5.72 3.83 6.34
N PHE A 25 6.69 4.74 6.26
CA PHE A 25 7.88 4.78 7.12
C PHE A 25 8.25 6.20 7.54
N LYS A 26 9.01 6.34 8.62
CA LYS A 26 9.61 7.63 9.01
C LYS A 26 10.93 7.84 8.27
N ASP A 27 11.05 8.94 7.53
CA ASP A 27 12.31 9.44 6.97
C ASP A 27 12.75 10.70 7.73
N GLY A 28 13.49 10.48 8.82
CA GLY A 28 13.88 11.54 9.75
C GLY A 28 12.68 12.14 10.49
N GLN A 29 12.28 13.36 10.13
CA GLN A 29 11.14 14.08 10.71
C GLN A 29 9.89 14.07 9.83
N ARG A 30 9.93 13.38 8.68
CA ARG A 30 8.82 13.34 7.71
C ARG A 30 8.31 11.93 7.52
N ASP A 31 7.04 11.82 7.16
CA ASP A 31 6.43 10.55 6.78
C ASP A 31 6.70 10.31 5.30
N GLY A 32 7.21 9.12 5.00
CA GLY A 32 7.46 8.65 3.66
C GLY A 32 6.60 7.44 3.35
N ALA A 33 6.40 7.19 2.06
CA ALA A 33 5.75 5.99 1.56
C ALA A 33 6.51 5.41 0.39
N GLU A 34 6.47 4.10 0.26
CA GLU A 34 7.01 3.34 -0.87
C GLU A 34 5.98 2.30 -1.29
N ALA A 35 5.72 2.19 -2.59
CA ALA A 35 4.80 1.24 -3.17
C ALA A 35 5.54 0.27 -4.09
N THR A 36 5.29 -1.02 -3.90
CA THR A 36 5.85 -2.14 -4.67
C THR A 36 4.74 -3.08 -5.09
N VAL A 37 4.95 -3.85 -6.16
CA VAL A 37 4.07 -4.98 -6.50
C VAL A 37 4.72 -6.25 -5.95
N GLU A 38 3.99 -7.00 -5.16
CA GLU A 38 4.46 -8.24 -4.54
C GLU A 38 3.47 -9.38 -4.81
N GLY A 39 3.91 -10.60 -4.49
CA GLY A 39 3.09 -11.81 -4.59
C GLY A 39 3.21 -12.58 -5.91
N SER A 40 2.51 -13.71 -6.00
CA SER A 40 2.58 -14.60 -7.15
C SER A 40 1.88 -13.99 -8.36
N GLY A 41 2.62 -13.80 -9.45
CA GLY A 41 2.14 -13.12 -10.66
C GLY A 41 2.56 -11.65 -10.79
N ALA A 42 3.34 -11.12 -9.82
CA ALA A 42 3.90 -9.77 -9.89
C ALA A 42 5.07 -9.62 -10.88
N GLU A 43 5.63 -10.73 -11.38
CA GLU A 43 6.87 -10.77 -12.18
C GLU A 43 6.76 -9.92 -13.47
N ASP A 44 5.56 -9.85 -14.05
CA ASP A 44 5.27 -9.09 -15.27
C ASP A 44 4.70 -7.68 -14.98
N LEU A 45 4.55 -7.31 -13.71
CA LEU A 45 3.91 -6.07 -13.27
C LEU A 45 4.96 -5.08 -12.76
N THR A 46 5.38 -4.15 -13.63
CA THR A 46 6.24 -3.03 -13.21
C THR A 46 5.39 -1.85 -12.71
N PHE A 47 5.63 -1.40 -11.48
CA PHE A 47 5.05 -0.18 -10.90
C PHE A 47 6.10 0.93 -10.89
N GLU A 48 5.99 1.88 -11.82
CA GLU A 48 7.06 2.85 -12.05
C GLU A 48 6.83 4.19 -11.35
N TYR A 49 5.59 4.61 -11.03
CA TYR A 49 5.42 5.95 -10.47
C TYR A 49 4.13 6.22 -9.69
N PRO A 50 4.24 7.10 -8.67
CA PRO A 50 5.37 7.24 -7.77
C PRO A 50 5.45 5.99 -6.90
N ALA A 51 6.53 5.24 -7.11
CA ALA A 51 6.88 4.10 -6.27
C ALA A 51 7.44 4.55 -4.90
N ARG A 52 7.84 5.81 -4.73
CA ARG A 52 8.27 6.36 -3.42
C ARG A 52 8.02 7.87 -3.33
N GLY A 53 7.56 8.36 -2.19
CA GLY A 53 7.30 9.78 -1.98
C GLY A 53 6.41 10.07 -0.78
N GLU A 54 5.66 11.19 -0.85
CA GLU A 54 4.68 11.58 0.15
C GLU A 54 3.54 10.55 0.26
N PRO A 55 3.12 10.15 1.48
CA PRO A 55 2.11 9.11 1.70
C PRO A 55 0.83 9.26 0.89
N ARG A 56 0.27 10.47 0.83
CA ARG A 56 -0.97 10.75 0.09
C ARG A 56 -0.84 10.44 -1.41
N THR A 57 0.29 10.83 -2.00
CA THR A 57 0.55 10.64 -3.43
C THR A 57 0.76 9.17 -3.73
N VAL A 58 1.60 8.49 -2.95
CA VAL A 58 1.91 7.06 -3.14
C VAL A 58 0.65 6.20 -2.96
N LEU A 59 -0.16 6.46 -1.92
CA LEU A 59 -1.41 5.73 -1.69
C LEU A 59 -2.41 5.93 -2.83
N ARG A 60 -2.57 7.17 -3.34
CA ARG A 60 -3.46 7.45 -4.46
C ARG A 60 -3.03 6.66 -5.71
N ASP A 61 -1.74 6.66 -6.01
CA ASP A 61 -1.25 6.10 -7.26
C ASP A 61 -1.16 4.57 -7.19
N ALA A 62 -0.82 4.01 -6.01
CA ALA A 62 -0.96 2.57 -5.72
C ALA A 62 -2.40 2.10 -5.89
N ARG A 63 -3.37 2.86 -5.36
CA ARG A 63 -4.80 2.59 -5.52
C ARG A 63 -5.21 2.59 -6.99
N ASP A 64 -4.84 3.62 -7.73
CA ASP A 64 -5.26 3.79 -9.12
C ASP A 64 -4.65 2.68 -10.01
N PHE A 65 -3.41 2.28 -9.75
CA PHE A 65 -2.78 1.14 -10.41
C PHE A 65 -3.43 -0.20 -10.07
N ALA A 66 -3.70 -0.43 -8.79
CA ALA A 66 -4.35 -1.66 -8.32
C ALA A 66 -5.74 -1.81 -8.93
N ALA A 67 -6.53 -0.72 -8.94
CA ALA A 67 -7.87 -0.70 -9.56
C ALA A 67 -7.82 -0.99 -11.07
N GLY A 68 -6.85 -0.45 -11.80
CA GLY A 68 -6.68 -0.70 -13.24
C GLY A 68 -6.30 -2.15 -13.59
N ARG A 69 -5.84 -2.93 -12.62
CA ARG A 69 -5.36 -4.32 -12.80
C ARG A 69 -6.14 -5.36 -11.99
N GLY A 70 -7.12 -4.92 -11.20
CA GLY A 70 -7.88 -5.80 -10.32
C GLY A 70 -7.05 -6.41 -9.19
N LEU A 71 -6.06 -5.67 -8.67
CA LEU A 71 -5.22 -6.09 -7.54
C LEU A 71 -5.75 -5.50 -6.23
N ASP A 72 -5.42 -6.12 -5.10
CA ASP A 72 -5.57 -5.51 -3.78
C ASP A 72 -4.38 -4.61 -3.39
N VAL A 73 -4.59 -3.75 -2.40
CA VAL A 73 -3.56 -2.90 -1.82
C VAL A 73 -3.36 -3.29 -0.35
N ARG A 74 -2.11 -3.53 0.04
CA ARG A 74 -1.72 -3.88 1.42
C ARG A 74 -0.85 -2.77 1.98
N VAL A 75 -1.15 -2.26 3.17
CA VAL A 75 -0.42 -1.16 3.80
C VAL A 75 0.42 -1.66 4.96
N GLU A 76 1.73 -1.49 4.89
CA GLU A 76 2.63 -1.77 6.00
C GLU A 76 2.94 -0.48 6.75
N LEU A 77 2.66 -0.45 8.05
CA LEU A 77 3.01 0.66 8.94
C LEU A 77 4.32 0.33 9.66
N ASP A 78 5.42 0.90 9.16
CA ASP A 78 6.76 0.70 9.72
C ASP A 78 7.14 1.89 10.62
N GLY A 79 6.66 1.85 11.87
CA GLY A 79 6.93 2.89 12.86
C GLY A 79 6.21 4.23 12.61
N VAL A 80 5.16 4.21 11.78
CA VAL A 80 4.28 5.35 11.50
C VAL A 80 2.87 5.03 12.01
N GLU A 81 2.23 6.00 12.67
CA GLU A 81 0.81 5.90 12.99
C GLU A 81 -0.03 6.17 11.76
N TRP A 82 -1.16 5.47 11.61
CA TRP A 82 -2.07 5.72 10.51
C TRP A 82 -2.70 7.11 10.61
N ASP A 83 -2.48 7.94 9.59
CA ASP A 83 -3.21 9.21 9.41
C ASP A 83 -4.58 8.90 8.81
N SER A 84 -5.64 9.16 9.58
CA SER A 84 -7.03 8.96 9.14
C SER A 84 -7.43 9.80 7.93
N ASP A 85 -6.71 10.90 7.64
CA ASP A 85 -6.93 11.68 6.42
C ASP A 85 -6.48 10.93 5.15
N LEU A 86 -5.62 9.89 5.30
CA LEU A 86 -5.21 9.01 4.20
C LEU A 86 -6.33 8.02 3.83
N GLY A 87 -7.25 7.74 4.75
CA GLY A 87 -8.41 6.89 4.54
C GLY A 87 -8.70 5.96 5.72
N VAL A 88 -9.34 4.83 5.43
CA VAL A 88 -9.71 3.81 6.43
C VAL A 88 -8.87 2.56 6.22
N LEU A 89 -8.18 2.12 7.27
CA LEU A 89 -7.59 0.77 7.33
C LEU A 89 -8.64 -0.22 7.79
N VAL A 90 -8.63 -1.41 7.19
CA VAL A 90 -9.38 -2.56 7.70
C VAL A 90 -8.41 -3.70 8.00
N ASP A 91 -8.74 -4.48 9.02
CA ASP A 91 -7.94 -5.64 9.38
C ASP A 91 -7.98 -6.68 8.26
N SER A 92 -6.82 -7.20 7.84
CA SER A 92 -6.76 -8.47 7.12
C SER A 92 -7.41 -9.51 8.01
N LYS A 93 -8.54 -10.09 7.58
CA LYS A 93 -9.12 -11.24 8.28
C LYS A 93 -8.01 -12.25 8.54
N ALA A 94 -7.73 -12.50 9.83
CA ALA A 94 -6.90 -13.59 10.31
C ALA A 94 -7.39 -14.95 9.78
#